data_AF-A0A496W8P3-F1
#
_entry.id   AF-A0A496W8P3-F1
#
_cell.length_a   1.000
_cell.length_b   1.000
_cell.length_c   1.000
_cell.angle_alpha   90.00
_cell.angle_beta   90.00
_cell.angle_gamma   90.00
#
_symmetry.space_group_name_H-M   'P 1'
#
loop_
_entity.id
_entity.type
_entity.pdbx_description
1 polymer ?
#
loop_
_entity_poly.entity_id
_entity_poly.type
_entity_poly.pdbx_seq_one_letter_code
_entity_poly.pdbx_strand_id
1 'polypeptide(L)'
;MSFSRISISLALGLSLNTGFASEPLEHISSVYSQEQPLVIAFKQDSRRRGVEGECDIPDAISDDEDGKLWIMNLAQACKIESFCYRAQEEVKFWLPKIERSGRMTLILKTPRSKTQKRQTEKLRWSSQKKTLPWPELMPIQSGTKYRMLLKTRQGVEFDRFITLHEMPAELETTTEQWMREQGCTQQADQLIPEENAEQEAEEAEEAQESMDG
;
A
#
# COMPACT_ATOMS: atom_id res chain seq x y z
N MET A 1 49.05 -17.88 19.70
CA MET A 1 48.64 -18.73 18.57
C MET A 1 48.30 -17.82 17.41
N SER A 2 49.09 -17.90 16.34
CA SER A 2 49.07 -17.00 15.19
C SER A 2 48.21 -17.62 14.10
N PHE A 3 47.14 -16.97 13.66
CA PHE A 3 46.31 -17.44 12.56
C PHE A 3 46.37 -16.48 11.38
N SER A 4 46.68 -17.09 10.23
CA SER A 4 47.01 -16.51 8.95
C SER A 4 45.92 -15.61 8.37
N ARG A 5 46.36 -14.49 7.80
CA ARG A 5 45.56 -13.64 6.92
C ARG A 5 45.48 -14.31 5.55
N ILE A 6 44.28 -14.59 5.06
CA ILE A 6 44.04 -14.98 3.66
C ILE A 6 43.35 -13.79 2.99
N SER A 7 44.09 -13.11 2.13
CA SER A 7 43.59 -12.09 1.21
C SER A 7 43.19 -12.76 -0.10
N ILE A 8 41.97 -12.55 -0.58
CA ILE A 8 41.53 -12.99 -1.91
C ILE A 8 41.21 -11.75 -2.74
N SER A 9 41.86 -11.69 -3.90
CA SER A 9 41.86 -10.58 -4.85
C SER A 9 40.69 -10.64 -5.84
N LEU A 10 40.21 -9.43 -6.14
CA LEU A 10 39.54 -8.90 -7.34
C LEU A 10 39.46 -9.76 -8.61
N ALA A 11 38.28 -9.74 -9.23
CA ALA A 11 38.13 -9.79 -10.69
C ALA A 11 37.10 -8.73 -11.15
N LEU A 12 37.58 -7.72 -11.88
CA LEU A 12 36.78 -6.72 -12.58
C LEU A 12 36.39 -7.28 -13.96
N GLY A 13 35.13 -7.64 -14.13
CA GLY A 13 34.55 -7.95 -15.44
C GLY A 13 34.00 -6.69 -16.09
N LEU A 14 34.75 -6.13 -17.06
CA LEU A 14 34.25 -5.13 -18.00
C LEU A 14 33.61 -5.85 -19.18
N SER A 15 32.31 -5.67 -19.39
CA SER A 15 31.65 -6.05 -20.64
C SER A 15 31.09 -4.80 -21.32
N LEU A 16 31.73 -4.41 -22.41
CA LEU A 16 31.23 -3.51 -23.45
C LEU A 16 30.34 -4.32 -24.41
N ASN A 17 29.21 -3.76 -24.85
CA ASN A 17 28.53 -4.13 -26.10
C ASN A 17 27.65 -2.93 -26.53
N THR A 18 28.14 -2.11 -27.46
CA THR A 18 27.81 -2.06 -28.89
C THR A 18 26.40 -1.57 -29.18
N GLY A 19 26.31 -0.33 -29.68
CA GLY A 19 25.09 0.29 -30.15
C GLY A 19 24.65 -0.24 -31.51
N PHE A 20 23.34 -0.30 -31.70
CA PHE A 20 22.71 -0.41 -33.00
C PHE A 20 22.15 0.97 -33.37
N ALA A 21 22.69 1.53 -34.43
CA ALA A 21 22.07 2.60 -35.19
C ALA A 21 21.08 1.95 -36.17
N SER A 22 19.81 2.35 -36.10
CA SER A 22 18.81 2.03 -37.12
C SER A 22 18.26 3.32 -37.70
N GLU A 23 18.14 3.30 -39.02
CA GLU A 23 17.89 4.39 -39.98
C GLU A 23 16.53 5.10 -39.82
N PRO A 24 16.39 6.31 -40.39
CA PRO A 24 15.19 7.14 -40.23
C PRO A 24 14.06 6.67 -41.16
N LEU A 25 12.88 6.43 -40.57
CA LEU A 25 11.65 6.22 -41.33
C LEU A 25 11.02 7.58 -41.65
N GLU A 26 10.83 7.84 -42.94
CA GLU A 26 10.09 8.99 -43.44
C GLU A 26 8.67 9.01 -42.86
N HIS A 27 8.33 10.07 -42.11
CA HIS A 27 6.96 10.27 -41.64
C HIS A 27 6.31 11.44 -42.35
N ILE A 28 5.46 11.03 -43.29
CA ILE A 28 4.27 11.66 -43.86
C ILE A 28 3.75 12.82 -43.00
N SER A 29 3.80 14.03 -43.58
CA SER A 29 3.15 15.23 -43.05
C SER A 29 1.63 15.09 -43.13
N SER A 30 0.97 14.72 -42.02
CA SER A 30 -0.46 14.93 -41.87
C SER A 30 -0.74 16.37 -41.47
N VAL A 31 -1.44 17.09 -42.33
CA VAL A 31 -2.04 18.40 -42.09
C VAL A 31 -2.90 18.33 -40.82
N TYR A 32 -2.48 19.01 -39.76
CA TYR A 32 -3.30 19.19 -38.57
C TYR A 32 -3.86 20.61 -38.54
N SER A 33 -5.19 20.67 -38.59
CA SER A 33 -5.99 21.88 -38.42
C SER A 33 -5.73 22.50 -37.05
N GLN A 34 -5.48 23.80 -37.05
CA GLN A 34 -5.19 24.61 -35.88
C GLN A 34 -6.51 25.04 -35.24
N GLU A 35 -7.06 24.21 -34.37
CA GLU A 35 -8.04 24.65 -33.37
C GLU A 35 -7.35 24.62 -32.00
N GLN A 36 -7.13 25.82 -31.46
CA GLN A 36 -6.58 26.05 -30.14
C GLN A 36 -7.58 25.57 -29.07
N PRO A 37 -7.25 24.60 -28.20
CA PRO A 37 -7.96 24.48 -26.95
C PRO A 37 -7.42 25.57 -26.01
N LEU A 38 -8.33 26.43 -25.54
CA LEU A 38 -8.12 27.33 -24.41
C LEU A 38 -7.59 26.50 -23.21
N VAL A 39 -6.28 26.49 -23.02
CA VAL A 39 -5.67 26.01 -21.78
C VAL A 39 -5.99 27.05 -20.72
N ILE A 40 -7.12 26.85 -20.04
CA ILE A 40 -7.40 27.51 -18.77
C ILE A 40 -6.29 27.05 -17.83
N ALA A 41 -5.28 27.90 -17.66
CA ALA A 41 -4.27 27.76 -16.64
C ALA A 41 -4.98 27.80 -15.29
N PHE A 42 -5.31 26.63 -14.74
CA PHE A 42 -5.61 26.50 -13.33
C PHE A 42 -4.34 26.83 -12.56
N LYS A 43 -4.23 28.12 -12.22
CA LYS A 43 -3.29 28.65 -11.26
C LYS A 43 -3.65 28.02 -9.91
N GLN A 44 -3.03 26.87 -9.64
CA GLN A 44 -3.21 26.09 -8.42
C GLN A 44 -2.69 26.92 -7.24
N ASP A 45 -3.61 27.61 -6.58
CA ASP A 45 -3.33 28.43 -5.42
C ASP A 45 -2.79 27.52 -4.29
N SER A 46 -1.50 27.65 -4.03
CA SER A 46 -0.71 26.75 -3.19
C SER A 46 -0.91 27.01 -1.68
N ARG A 47 -2.15 27.26 -1.26
CA ARG A 47 -2.51 27.56 0.14
C ARG A 47 -3.81 26.91 0.62
N ARG A 48 -4.12 25.69 0.17
CA ARG A 48 -5.09 24.84 0.88
C ARG A 48 -4.41 23.68 1.57
N ARG A 49 -4.30 23.87 2.89
CA ARG A 49 -4.00 22.87 3.91
C ARG A 49 -5.20 21.91 3.95
N GLY A 50 -4.97 20.63 3.65
CA GLY A 50 -5.96 19.54 3.81
C GLY A 50 -7.03 19.50 2.72
N VAL A 51 -6.71 18.93 1.56
CA VAL A 51 -7.75 18.35 0.71
C VAL A 51 -8.00 16.96 1.28
N GLU A 52 -9.14 16.80 1.93
CA GLU A 52 -9.79 15.51 2.15
C GLU A 52 -10.05 14.94 0.76
N GLY A 53 -9.05 14.29 0.19
CA GLY A 53 -9.22 13.53 -1.05
C GLY A 53 -10.16 12.39 -0.75
N GLU A 54 -11.30 12.38 -1.43
CA GLU A 54 -12.27 11.30 -1.41
C GLU A 54 -11.55 9.96 -1.52
N CYS A 55 -11.79 9.09 -0.54
CA CYS A 55 -11.19 7.77 -0.38
C CYS A 55 -11.81 6.72 -1.31
N ASP A 56 -12.39 7.17 -2.42
CA ASP A 56 -13.16 6.35 -3.34
C ASP A 56 -12.25 5.96 -4.50
N ILE A 57 -11.25 5.18 -4.16
CA ILE A 57 -10.40 4.50 -5.13
C ILE A 57 -10.99 3.10 -5.32
N PRO A 58 -11.33 2.71 -6.55
CA PRO A 58 -11.96 1.42 -6.82
C PRO A 58 -11.08 0.26 -6.35
N ASP A 59 -11.75 -0.80 -5.89
CA ASP A 59 -11.20 -2.03 -5.29
C ASP A 59 -10.42 -2.90 -6.30
N ALA A 60 -9.46 -2.32 -7.02
CA ALA A 60 -8.62 -3.07 -7.94
C ALA A 60 -7.39 -3.63 -7.20
N ILE A 61 -7.62 -4.53 -6.23
CA ILE A 61 -6.56 -5.42 -5.75
C ILE A 61 -6.51 -6.61 -6.72
N SER A 62 -5.39 -6.73 -7.44
CA SER A 62 -5.17 -7.73 -8.51
C SER A 62 -5.22 -9.18 -8.02
N ASP A 63 -5.87 -10.03 -8.84
CA ASP A 63 -5.96 -11.51 -9.04
C ASP A 63 -5.06 -12.52 -8.26
N ASP A 64 -4.35 -12.13 -7.20
CA ASP A 64 -3.59 -13.06 -6.35
C ASP A 64 -4.45 -13.38 -5.09
N GLU A 65 -5.33 -14.38 -5.23
CA GLU A 65 -6.41 -14.76 -4.31
C GLU A 65 -5.95 -15.09 -2.86
N ASP A 66 -4.83 -15.78 -2.67
CA ASP A 66 -4.48 -16.32 -1.33
C ASP A 66 -3.70 -15.38 -0.41
N GLY A 67 -3.25 -14.22 -0.92
CA GLY A 67 -2.32 -13.32 -0.20
C GLY A 67 -2.90 -11.97 0.21
N LYS A 68 -4.16 -11.70 -0.13
CA LYS A 68 -4.76 -10.36 -0.09
C LYS A 68 -4.96 -9.80 1.32
N LEU A 69 -5.30 -10.65 2.28
CA LEU A 69 -5.70 -10.25 3.63
C LEU A 69 -4.59 -9.56 4.43
N TRP A 70 -3.33 -9.92 4.18
CA TRP A 70 -2.14 -9.41 4.88
C TRP A 70 -1.46 -8.23 4.15
N ILE A 71 -2.14 -7.69 3.14
CA ILE A 71 -1.64 -6.58 2.35
C ILE A 71 -2.39 -5.31 2.73
N MET A 72 -1.66 -4.36 3.30
CA MET A 72 -2.18 -3.04 3.64
C MET A 72 -2.22 -2.15 2.40
N ASN A 73 -3.43 -1.83 1.94
CA ASN A 73 -3.65 -0.92 0.84
C ASN A 73 -3.43 0.54 1.29
N LEU A 74 -2.32 1.15 0.89
CA LEU A 74 -2.01 2.52 1.27
C LEU A 74 -2.86 3.57 0.54
N ALA A 75 -3.48 3.22 -0.59
CA ALA A 75 -4.41 4.09 -1.31
C ALA A 75 -5.69 4.31 -0.48
N GLN A 76 -6.15 3.26 0.20
CA GLN A 76 -7.34 3.27 1.06
C GLN A 76 -7.02 3.61 2.51
N ALA A 77 -5.77 3.96 2.83
CA ALA A 77 -5.34 4.11 4.22
C ALA A 77 -5.92 5.35 4.94
N CYS A 78 -6.78 6.13 4.28
CA CYS A 78 -7.66 7.08 4.94
C CYS A 78 -8.83 6.43 5.69
N LYS A 79 -9.24 5.22 5.30
CA LYS A 79 -10.30 4.43 5.97
C LYS A 79 -9.70 3.40 6.95
N ILE A 80 -8.39 3.14 6.89
CA ILE A 80 -7.73 2.10 7.69
C ILE A 80 -7.17 2.72 8.98
N GLU A 81 -7.80 2.43 10.11
CA GLU A 81 -7.32 2.82 11.45
C GLU A 81 -6.58 1.69 12.18
N SER A 82 -7.05 0.46 11.98
CA SER A 82 -6.49 -0.77 12.53
C SER A 82 -6.18 -1.77 11.44
N PHE A 83 -5.15 -2.58 11.63
CA PHE A 83 -4.79 -3.66 10.72
C PHE A 83 -4.29 -4.88 11.50
N CYS A 84 -4.88 -6.02 11.19
CA CYS A 84 -4.63 -7.29 11.83
C CYS A 84 -3.65 -8.10 10.98
N TYR A 85 -2.73 -8.82 11.62
CA TYR A 85 -1.73 -9.64 10.96
C TYR A 85 -1.50 -10.94 11.73
N ARG A 86 -1.09 -12.01 11.04
CA ARG A 86 -0.71 -13.27 11.69
C ARG A 86 0.79 -13.32 11.99
N ALA A 87 1.61 -12.99 11.01
CA ALA A 87 3.06 -12.89 11.18
C ALA A 87 3.62 -11.62 10.52
N GLN A 88 4.73 -11.09 11.05
CA GLN A 88 5.30 -9.83 10.58
C GLN A 88 5.77 -9.91 9.12
N GLU A 89 6.35 -11.05 8.73
CA GLU A 89 6.84 -11.34 7.38
C GLU A 89 5.75 -11.36 6.31
N GLU A 90 4.49 -11.56 6.72
CA GLU A 90 3.33 -11.53 5.83
C GLU A 90 2.88 -10.10 5.54
N VAL A 91 3.18 -9.15 6.44
CA VAL A 91 2.75 -7.76 6.32
C VAL A 91 3.46 -7.08 5.16
N LYS A 92 2.67 -6.69 4.17
CA LYS A 92 3.13 -5.95 2.99
C LYS A 92 2.29 -4.72 2.81
N PHE A 93 2.92 -3.64 2.36
CA PHE A 93 2.23 -2.47 1.87
C PHE A 93 1.97 -2.65 0.38
N TRP A 94 0.81 -2.20 -0.10
CA TRP A 94 0.48 -2.15 -1.52
C TRP A 94 0.06 -0.75 -1.94
N LEU A 95 0.43 -0.41 -3.18
CA LEU A 95 0.09 0.87 -3.80
C LEU A 95 -0.30 0.65 -5.28
N PRO A 96 -1.47 1.15 -5.72
CA PRO A 96 -1.93 0.96 -7.09
C PRO A 96 -1.02 1.67 -8.09
N LYS A 97 -1.00 1.19 -9.35
CA LYS A 97 -0.12 1.73 -10.40
C LYS A 97 -0.32 3.23 -10.64
N ILE A 98 -1.56 3.72 -10.55
CA ILE A 98 -1.89 5.13 -10.80
C ILE A 98 -1.24 6.06 -9.78
N GLU A 99 -1.11 5.62 -8.53
CA GLU A 99 -0.46 6.38 -7.46
C GLU A 99 1.06 6.23 -7.46
N ARG A 100 1.57 5.21 -8.16
CA ARG A 100 3.01 4.95 -8.25
C ARG A 100 3.71 5.88 -9.25
N SER A 101 3.71 7.18 -8.97
CA SER A 101 4.44 8.16 -9.77
C SER A 101 5.87 8.38 -9.23
N GLY A 102 6.87 8.01 -10.04
CA GLY A 102 8.28 8.28 -9.75
C GLY A 102 8.86 7.54 -8.53
N ARG A 103 9.83 8.17 -7.85
CA ARG A 103 10.47 7.60 -6.65
C ARG A 103 9.69 8.01 -5.42
N MET A 104 9.20 7.01 -4.68
CA MET A 104 8.49 7.20 -3.41
C MET A 104 9.33 6.73 -2.23
N THR A 105 9.08 7.31 -1.06
CA THR A 105 9.66 6.86 0.21
C THR A 105 8.56 6.73 1.25
N LEU A 106 8.35 5.51 1.73
CA LEU A 106 7.51 5.25 2.90
C LEU A 106 8.37 5.44 4.16
N ILE A 107 7.88 6.22 5.10
CA ILE A 107 8.54 6.47 6.37
C ILE A 107 7.66 5.94 7.48
N LEU A 108 8.14 4.92 8.20
CA LEU A 108 7.47 4.35 9.35
C LEU A 108 8.09 4.91 10.62
N LYS A 109 7.26 5.22 11.62
CA LYS A 109 7.72 5.75 12.90
C LYS A 109 6.95 5.11 14.04
N THR A 110 7.67 4.61 15.03
CA THR A 110 7.07 4.17 16.30
C THR A 110 6.57 5.37 17.13
N PRO A 111 5.65 5.15 18.08
CA PRO A 111 5.26 6.18 19.02
C PRO A 111 6.47 6.56 19.89
N ARG A 112 6.50 7.80 20.36
CA ARG A 112 7.54 8.25 21.29
C ARG A 112 7.13 7.82 22.70
N SER A 113 7.88 6.90 23.28
CA SER A 113 7.75 6.54 24.71
C SER A 113 8.72 7.38 25.56
N LYS A 114 8.47 7.42 26.88
CA LYS A 114 9.41 8.00 27.86
C LYS A 114 10.70 7.19 27.96
N THR A 115 10.60 5.88 27.78
CA THR A 115 11.70 4.92 27.94
C THR A 115 12.40 4.57 26.62
N GLN A 116 11.66 4.57 25.51
CA GLN A 116 12.17 4.14 24.21
C GLN A 116 12.31 5.33 23.25
N LYS A 117 13.48 5.42 22.61
CA LYS A 117 13.70 6.38 21.52
C LYS A 117 12.76 6.06 20.36
N ARG A 118 12.23 7.11 19.74
CA ARG A 118 11.44 7.00 18.52
C ARG A 118 12.30 6.32 17.44
N GLN A 119 11.84 5.18 16.96
CA GLN A 119 12.43 4.51 15.81
C GLN A 119 11.83 5.07 14.52
N THR A 120 12.62 5.14 13.47
CA THR A 120 12.17 5.63 12.17
C THR A 120 12.86 4.85 11.07
N GLU A 121 12.06 4.14 10.27
CA GLU A 121 12.54 3.43 9.08
C GLU A 121 12.12 4.18 7.82
N LYS A 122 13.00 4.20 6.83
CA LYS A 122 12.76 4.83 5.53
C LYS A 122 12.90 3.79 4.44
N LEU A 123 11.78 3.46 3.81
CA LEU A 123 11.70 2.42 2.82
C LEU A 123 11.53 3.06 1.45
N ARG A 124 12.49 2.82 0.58
CA ARG A 124 12.44 3.32 -0.78
C ARG A 124 11.55 2.42 -1.63
N TRP A 125 10.49 2.99 -2.18
CA TRP A 125 9.54 2.25 -3.01
C TRP A 125 9.78 2.55 -4.48
N SER A 126 10.16 1.51 -5.24
CA SER A 126 10.31 1.60 -6.69
C SER A 126 8.95 1.64 -7.37
N SER A 127 8.78 2.50 -8.39
CA SER A 127 7.55 2.57 -9.20
C SER A 127 7.22 1.27 -9.91
N GLN A 128 8.19 0.35 -10.07
CA GLN A 128 7.97 -0.96 -10.68
C GLN A 128 7.36 -1.98 -9.71
N LYS A 129 7.63 -1.86 -8.40
CA LYS A 129 7.14 -2.81 -7.40
C LYS A 129 5.73 -2.43 -6.94
N LYS A 130 4.79 -3.37 -6.97
CA LYS A 130 3.41 -3.17 -6.47
C LYS A 130 3.37 -3.18 -4.95
N THR A 131 4.21 -4.02 -4.33
CA THR A 131 4.26 -4.23 -2.89
C THR A 131 5.61 -3.88 -2.30
N LEU A 132 5.61 -3.64 -0.99
CA LEU A 132 6.79 -3.37 -0.19
C LEU A 132 6.64 -4.11 1.15
N PRO A 133 7.57 -4.98 1.55
CA PRO A 133 7.47 -5.70 2.81
C PRO A 133 7.67 -4.76 4.01
N TRP A 134 7.13 -5.17 5.15
CA TRP A 134 7.45 -4.55 6.43
C TRP A 134 8.97 -4.68 6.74
N PRO A 135 9.63 -3.65 7.31
CA PRO A 135 11.06 -3.71 7.56
C PRO A 135 11.44 -4.56 8.78
N GLU A 136 12.40 -5.46 8.58
CA GLU A 136 12.92 -6.36 9.61
C GLU A 136 13.46 -5.64 10.85
N LEU A 137 14.08 -4.46 10.65
CA LEU A 137 14.69 -3.69 11.74
C LEU A 137 13.67 -3.02 12.65
N MET A 138 12.38 -2.96 12.28
CA MET A 138 11.31 -2.38 13.09
C MET A 138 10.28 -3.46 13.44
N PRO A 139 10.50 -4.27 14.48
CA PRO A 139 9.54 -5.27 14.91
C PRO A 139 8.15 -4.68 15.16
N ILE A 140 7.11 -5.39 14.73
CA ILE A 140 5.73 -5.01 15.03
C ILE A 140 5.44 -5.36 16.49
N GLN A 141 4.84 -4.42 17.21
CA GLN A 141 4.34 -4.59 18.56
C GLN A 141 2.82 -4.55 18.49
N SER A 142 2.16 -5.65 18.83
CA SER A 142 0.69 -5.72 18.84
C SER A 142 0.07 -4.62 19.71
N GLY A 143 -1.04 -4.04 19.26
CA GLY A 143 -1.73 -2.91 19.90
C GLY A 143 -1.00 -1.57 19.80
N THR A 144 0.11 -1.49 19.07
CA THR A 144 0.91 -0.26 18.98
C THR A 144 0.52 0.59 17.77
N LYS A 145 0.44 1.91 18.00
CA LYS A 145 0.10 2.90 16.97
C LYS A 145 1.33 3.41 16.23
N TYR A 146 1.48 3.05 14.97
CA TYR A 146 2.56 3.45 14.07
C TYR A 146 2.15 4.65 13.23
N ARG A 147 3.07 5.59 13.01
CA ARG A 147 2.87 6.67 12.03
C ARG A 147 3.51 6.31 10.70
N MET A 148 2.72 6.35 9.64
CA MET A 148 3.12 6.07 8.27
C MET A 148 3.08 7.36 7.46
N LEU A 149 4.17 7.66 6.75
CA LEU A 149 4.23 8.80 5.84
C LEU A 149 4.71 8.38 4.46
N LEU A 150 3.92 8.62 3.42
CA LEU A 150 4.36 8.43 2.03
C LEU A 150 4.83 9.76 1.46
N LYS A 151 6.09 9.80 1.01
CA LYS A 151 6.69 10.95 0.35
C LYS A 151 6.93 10.69 -1.11
N THR A 152 6.48 11.61 -1.96
CA THR A 152 6.81 11.70 -3.38
C THR A 152 7.83 12.83 -3.62
N ARG A 153 8.18 13.07 -4.88
CA ARG A 153 8.94 14.27 -5.26
C ARG A 153 8.14 15.56 -5.06
N GLN A 154 6.80 15.47 -5.11
CA GLN A 154 5.90 16.61 -5.02
C GLN A 154 5.60 17.00 -3.57
N GLY A 155 5.73 16.06 -2.63
CA GLY A 155 5.57 16.36 -1.21
C GLY A 155 5.26 15.13 -0.36
N VAL A 156 4.45 15.35 0.67
CA VAL A 156 3.86 14.29 1.47
C VAL A 156 2.48 14.02 0.91
N GLU A 157 2.27 12.84 0.34
CA GLU A 157 0.95 12.40 -0.16
C GLU A 157 0.09 11.90 0.99
N PHE A 158 0.72 11.22 1.94
CA PHE A 158 0.03 10.47 2.98
C PHE A 158 0.73 10.63 4.32
N ASP A 159 -0.05 10.84 5.37
CA ASP A 159 0.42 10.94 6.76
C ASP A 159 -0.70 10.47 7.69
N ARG A 160 -0.60 9.24 8.18
CA ARG A 160 -1.60 8.62 9.04
C ARG A 160 -0.97 7.82 10.16
N PHE A 161 -1.82 7.46 11.10
CA PHE A 161 -1.49 6.51 12.13
C PHE A 161 -2.32 5.26 11.95
N ILE A 162 -1.71 4.12 12.17
CA ILE A 162 -2.36 2.81 12.13
C ILE A 162 -2.00 2.02 13.38
N THR A 163 -2.97 1.28 13.92
CA THR A 163 -2.74 0.35 15.02
C THR A 163 -2.62 -1.06 14.46
N LEU A 164 -1.55 -1.77 14.81
CA LEU A 164 -1.31 -3.12 14.32
C LEU A 164 -1.66 -4.14 15.40
N HIS A 165 -2.44 -5.15 15.05
CA HIS A 165 -2.88 -6.21 15.98
C HIS A 165 -2.40 -7.57 15.49
N GLU A 166 -1.60 -8.23 16.31
CA GLU A 166 -1.16 -9.60 16.06
C GLU A 166 -2.26 -10.58 16.44
N MET A 167 -2.62 -11.44 15.49
CA MET A 167 -3.56 -12.52 15.71
C MET A 167 -2.89 -13.65 16.47
N PRO A 168 -3.51 -14.16 17.54
CA PRO A 168 -3.00 -15.34 18.22
C PRO A 168 -3.08 -16.57 17.30
N ALA A 169 -2.18 -17.53 17.51
CA ALA A 169 -2.14 -18.76 16.72
C ALA A 169 -3.39 -19.64 16.94
N GLU A 170 -3.97 -19.58 18.13
CA GLU A 170 -5.17 -20.30 18.52
C GLU A 170 -6.23 -19.26 18.93
N LEU A 171 -7.40 -19.33 18.31
CA LEU A 171 -8.52 -18.44 18.57
C LEU A 171 -9.66 -19.23 19.24
N GLU A 172 -10.26 -18.63 20.26
CA GLU A 172 -11.49 -19.14 20.89
C GLU A 172 -12.73 -18.81 20.05
N THR A 173 -12.67 -17.72 19.28
CA THR A 173 -13.73 -17.23 18.39
C THR A 173 -13.34 -17.40 16.92
N THR A 174 -14.24 -17.06 15.98
CA THR A 174 -13.88 -17.04 14.56
C THR A 174 -12.88 -15.93 14.26
N THR A 175 -12.01 -16.13 13.26
CA THR A 175 -11.03 -15.13 12.80
C THR A 175 -11.68 -13.79 12.50
N GLU A 176 -12.83 -13.82 11.82
CA GLU A 176 -13.62 -12.64 11.47
C GLU A 176 -14.05 -11.87 12.72
N GLN A 177 -14.70 -12.56 13.67
CA GLN A 177 -15.18 -11.93 14.89
C GLN A 177 -14.03 -11.28 15.67
N TRP A 178 -12.91 -11.99 15.82
CA TRP A 178 -11.73 -11.45 16.48
C TRP A 178 -11.20 -10.20 15.76
N MET A 179 -11.14 -10.21 14.42
CA MET A 179 -10.72 -9.04 13.64
C MET A 179 -11.65 -7.84 13.85
N ARG A 180 -12.98 -8.05 13.86
CA ARG A 180 -13.96 -6.98 14.14
C ARG A 180 -13.77 -6.40 15.54
N GLU A 181 -13.54 -7.24 16.55
CA GLU A 181 -13.28 -6.81 17.93
C GLU A 181 -12.01 -5.96 18.06
N GLN A 182 -10.99 -6.22 17.24
CA GLN A 182 -9.77 -5.39 17.16
C GLN A 182 -9.93 -4.14 16.25
N GLY A 183 -11.09 -3.93 15.64
CA GLY A 183 -11.36 -2.83 14.71
C GLY A 183 -10.81 -3.03 13.30
N CYS A 184 -10.38 -4.24 12.95
CA CYS A 184 -9.92 -4.62 11.61
C CYS A 184 -11.10 -4.99 10.68
N THR A 185 -12.19 -4.21 10.72
CA THR A 185 -13.48 -4.55 10.10
C THR A 185 -13.35 -4.79 8.60
N GLN A 186 -12.57 -3.98 7.88
CA GLN A 186 -12.37 -4.15 6.43
C GLN A 186 -11.70 -5.48 6.07
N GLN A 187 -10.80 -5.98 6.93
CA GLN A 187 -10.20 -7.30 6.72
C GLN A 187 -11.19 -8.41 7.07
N ALA A 188 -12.00 -8.21 8.11
CA ALA A 188 -13.05 -9.14 8.49
C ALA A 188 -14.10 -9.29 7.38
N ASP A 189 -14.53 -8.19 6.76
CA ASP A 189 -15.50 -8.19 5.66
C ASP A 189 -14.98 -8.95 4.43
N GLN A 190 -13.65 -8.97 4.21
CA GLN A 190 -13.01 -9.76 3.14
C GLN A 190 -12.96 -11.27 3.42
N LEU A 191 -13.25 -11.70 4.65
CA LEU A 191 -13.27 -13.12 5.03
C LEU A 191 -14.65 -13.75 4.87
N ILE A 192 -15.71 -12.96 4.74
CA ILE A 192 -17.06 -13.49 4.53
C ILE A 192 -17.12 -14.03 3.10
N PRO A 193 -17.38 -15.34 2.91
CA PRO A 193 -17.58 -15.90 1.57
C PRO A 193 -18.74 -15.18 0.89
N GLU A 194 -18.58 -14.77 -0.37
CA GLU A 194 -19.64 -14.09 -1.14
C GLU A 194 -20.95 -14.89 -1.15
N GLU A 195 -20.88 -16.22 -1.12
CA GLU A 195 -22.06 -17.11 -1.07
C GLU A 195 -22.95 -16.88 0.18
N ASN A 196 -22.36 -16.53 1.33
CA ASN A 196 -23.14 -16.22 2.53
C ASN A 196 -23.75 -14.81 2.46
N ALA A 197 -23.07 -13.87 1.81
CA ALA A 197 -23.56 -12.51 1.64
C ALA A 197 -24.78 -12.45 0.71
N GLU A 198 -24.82 -13.30 -0.33
CA GLU A 198 -25.98 -13.44 -1.21
C GLU A 198 -27.20 -14.03 -0.48
N GLN A 199 -27.01 -15.06 0.35
CA GLN A 199 -28.09 -15.64 1.16
C GLN A 199 -28.67 -14.67 2.19
N GLU A 200 -27.83 -13.93 2.91
CA GLU A 200 -28.31 -12.93 3.87
C GLU A 200 -29.04 -11.77 3.18
N ALA A 201 -28.64 -11.39 1.96
CA ALA A 201 -29.33 -10.37 1.18
C ALA A 201 -30.71 -10.84 0.69
N GLU A 202 -30.82 -12.09 0.23
CA GLU A 202 -32.09 -12.69 -0.20
C GLU A 202 -33.08 -12.83 0.97
N GLU A 203 -32.63 -13.30 2.14
CA GLU A 203 -33.47 -13.42 3.34
C GLU A 203 -33.93 -12.05 3.87
N ALA A 204 -33.08 -11.02 3.77
CA ALA A 204 -33.45 -9.65 4.14
C ALA A 204 -34.51 -9.04 3.21
N GLU A 205 -34.46 -9.34 1.91
CA GLU A 205 -35.45 -8.88 0.93
C GLU A 205 -36.82 -9.56 1.15
N GLU A 206 -36.85 -10.88 1.38
CA GLU A 206 -38.09 -11.61 1.71
C GLU A 206 -38.74 -11.13 3.02
N ALA A 207 -37.92 -10.84 4.04
CA ALA A 207 -38.42 -10.32 5.32
C ALA A 207 -39.08 -8.94 5.15
N GLN A 208 -38.54 -8.10 4.26
CA GLN A 208 -39.06 -6.76 4.00
C GLN A 208 -40.39 -6.79 3.23
N GLU A 209 -40.55 -7.67 2.24
CA GLU A 209 -41.83 -7.85 1.51
C GLU A 209 -42.95 -8.36 2.42
N SER A 210 -42.63 -9.17 3.43
CA SER A 210 -43.62 -9.72 4.38
C SER A 210 -44.22 -8.68 5.34
N MET A 211 -43.56 -7.53 5.53
CA MET A 211 -44.04 -6.46 6.42
C MET A 211 -44.96 -5.45 5.73
N ASP A 212 -44.91 -5.36 4.39
CA ASP A 212 -45.67 -4.39 3.61
C ASP A 212 -46.99 -4.94 3.03
N GLY A 213 -47.27 -6.25 3.19
CA GLY A 213 -48.49 -6.93 2.73
C GLY A 213 -49.53 -7.17 3.82
#